data_AF-A0A0S9P9F0-F1
#
_entry.id   AF-A0A0S9P9F0-F1
#
_cell.length_a   1.000
_cell.length_b   1.000
_cell.length_c   1.000
_cell.angle_alpha   90.00
_cell.angle_beta   90.00
_cell.angle_gamma   90.00
#
_symmetry.space_group_name_H-M   'P 1'
#
loop_
_entity.id
_entity.type
_entity.pdbx_description
1 polymer ?
#
loop_
_entity_poly.entity_id
_entity_poly.type
_entity_poly.pdbx_seq_one_letter_code
_entity_poly.pdbx_strand_id
1 'polypeptide(L)'
;MTRAATLTDVELDRRVARGKRVFMYAAFAMFLFFLLSLLNFVLAGGRMGLRDTARWDETAAWPFIPLPALLVIAAGLAAATGVFMAVPFFRHDTADDLALMGAVSIILFGFMSLFFAGVYTSTSGIPTDFDSYLEEGVGWHWIAAAIQIPAVIVLAVRGISLYRAYKRSKG
;
A
#
# COMPACT_ATOMS: atom_id res chain seq x y z
N MET A 1 37.31 -17.04 7.85
CA MET A 1 36.15 -17.23 8.77
C MET A 1 35.79 -15.88 9.37
N THR A 2 34.86 -15.16 8.77
CA THR A 2 34.36 -13.86 9.27
C THR A 2 33.33 -14.14 10.36
N ARG A 3 33.64 -13.80 11.62
CA ARG A 3 32.63 -13.78 12.69
C ARG A 3 31.52 -12.83 12.25
N ALA A 4 30.32 -13.35 12.01
CA ALA A 4 29.15 -12.50 11.89
C ALA A 4 29.01 -11.73 13.21
N ALA A 5 29.14 -10.40 13.15
CA ALA A 5 28.94 -9.56 14.32
C ALA A 5 27.49 -9.76 14.80
N THR A 6 27.33 -10.25 16.03
CA THR A 6 26.02 -10.37 16.67
C THR A 6 25.49 -8.95 16.88
N LEU A 7 24.38 -8.60 16.23
CA LEU A 7 23.74 -7.30 16.43
C LEU A 7 23.25 -7.19 17.88
N THR A 8 23.42 -6.02 18.48
CA THR A 8 22.84 -5.69 19.79
C THR A 8 21.33 -5.49 19.69
N ASP A 9 20.59 -5.66 20.80
CA ASP A 9 19.14 -5.43 20.82
C ASP A 9 18.77 -4.01 20.36
N VAL A 10 19.59 -3.01 20.73
CA VAL A 10 19.41 -1.61 20.31
C VAL A 10 19.53 -1.46 18.79
N GLU A 11 20.42 -2.19 18.13
CA GLU A 11 20.57 -2.15 16.68
C GLU A 11 19.43 -2.85 15.96
N LEU A 12 18.92 -3.95 16.53
CA LEU A 12 17.74 -4.65 16.01
C LEU A 12 16.50 -3.75 16.06
N ASP A 13 16.25 -3.11 17.21
CA ASP A 13 15.11 -2.21 17.39
C ASP A 13 15.18 -1.00 16.44
N ARG A 14 16.38 -0.45 16.22
CA ARG A 14 16.60 0.63 15.24
C ARG A 14 16.27 0.19 13.81
N ARG A 15 16.60 -1.06 13.42
CA ARG A 15 16.29 -1.60 12.10
C ARG A 15 14.79 -1.79 11.90
N VAL A 16 14.11 -2.38 12.89
CA VAL A 16 12.63 -2.50 12.89
C VAL A 16 12.00 -1.11 12.79
N ALA A 17 12.40 -0.16 13.62
CA ALA A 17 11.86 1.19 13.61
C ALA A 17 12.10 1.93 12.29
N ARG A 18 13.23 1.69 11.61
CA ARG A 18 13.49 2.26 10.28
C ARG A 18 12.55 1.66 9.24
N GLY A 19 12.42 0.33 9.17
CA GLY A 19 11.51 -0.32 8.21
C GLY A 19 10.05 0.07 8.45
N LYS A 20 9.61 0.10 9.72
CA LYS A 20 8.28 0.60 10.11
C LYS A 20 8.06 2.04 9.65
N ARG A 21 9.01 2.94 9.83
CA ARG A 21 8.88 4.35 9.38
C ARG A 21 8.69 4.45 7.86
N VAL A 22 9.49 3.71 7.08
CA VAL A 22 9.34 3.68 5.62
C VAL A 22 7.95 3.18 5.23
N PHE A 23 7.49 2.09 5.86
CA PHE A 23 6.15 1.55 5.65
C PHE A 23 5.05 2.56 6.00
N MET A 24 5.15 3.22 7.16
CA MET A 24 4.15 4.19 7.61
C MET A 24 4.08 5.43 6.73
N TYR A 25 5.21 5.93 6.22
CA TYR A 25 5.21 7.04 5.26
C TYR A 25 4.52 6.64 3.95
N ALA A 26 4.78 5.43 3.45
CA ALA A 26 4.08 4.91 2.29
C ALA A 26 2.58 4.76 2.55
N ALA A 27 2.19 4.28 3.73
CA ALA A 27 0.78 4.11 4.11
C ALA A 27 0.07 5.46 4.20
N PHE A 28 0.73 6.47 4.77
CA PHE A 28 0.23 7.85 4.81
C PHE A 28 0.05 8.44 3.41
N ALA A 29 1.01 8.23 2.51
CA ALA A 29 0.88 8.66 1.11
C ALA A 29 -0.30 7.98 0.41
N MET A 30 -0.48 6.67 0.59
CA MET A 30 -1.62 5.94 0.02
C MET A 30 -2.96 6.43 0.57
N PHE A 31 -3.02 6.70 1.89
CA PHE A 31 -4.21 7.29 2.51
C PHE A 31 -4.50 8.68 1.95
N LEU A 32 -3.48 9.51 1.71
CA LEU A 32 -3.65 10.81 1.08
C LEU A 32 -4.20 10.69 -0.35
N PHE A 33 -3.72 9.73 -1.15
CA PHE A 33 -4.26 9.47 -2.49
C PHE A 33 -5.74 9.05 -2.46
N PHE A 34 -6.13 8.28 -1.44
CA PHE A 34 -7.53 7.95 -1.21
C PHE A 34 -8.37 9.18 -0.87
N LEU A 35 -7.90 10.05 0.04
CA LEU A 35 -8.60 11.29 0.37
C LEU A 35 -8.74 12.22 -0.84
N LEU A 36 -7.70 12.33 -1.67
CA LEU A 36 -7.77 13.10 -2.92
C LEU A 36 -8.78 12.51 -3.90
N SER A 37 -8.87 11.18 -3.99
CA SER A 37 -9.86 10.51 -4.84
C SER A 37 -11.29 10.71 -4.32
N LEU A 38 -11.47 10.73 -2.99
CA LEU A 38 -12.76 11.06 -2.38
C LEU A 38 -13.14 12.52 -2.65
N LEU A 39 -12.19 13.44 -2.59
CA LEU A 39 -12.42 14.84 -2.96
C LEU A 39 -12.85 14.95 -4.43
N ASN A 40 -12.14 14.29 -5.34
CA ASN A 40 -12.52 14.22 -6.76
C ASN A 40 -13.95 13.71 -6.95
N PHE A 41 -14.33 12.67 -6.19
CA PHE A 41 -15.67 12.08 -6.27
C PHE A 41 -16.75 13.06 -5.82
N VAL A 42 -16.50 13.79 -4.73
CA VAL A 42 -17.43 14.82 -4.22
C VAL A 42 -17.61 15.95 -5.24
N LEU A 43 -16.49 16.44 -5.79
CA LEU A 43 -16.51 17.54 -6.77
C LEU A 43 -17.14 17.14 -8.10
N ALA A 44 -16.98 15.89 -8.51
CA ALA A 44 -17.53 15.36 -9.75
C ALA A 44 -18.95 14.80 -9.62
N GLY A 45 -19.76 15.31 -8.69
CA GLY A 45 -21.17 14.92 -8.64
C GLY A 45 -21.40 13.48 -8.18
N GLY A 46 -20.41 12.82 -7.57
CA GLY A 46 -20.51 11.41 -7.19
C GLY A 46 -20.21 10.43 -8.33
N ARG A 47 -19.46 10.90 -9.33
CA ARG A 47 -19.04 10.13 -10.50
C ARG A 47 -17.64 9.54 -10.28
N MET A 48 -17.42 8.26 -10.60
CA MET A 48 -16.09 7.60 -10.53
C MET A 48 -15.74 6.90 -11.85
N GLY A 49 -15.86 7.64 -12.95
CA GLY A 49 -15.61 7.13 -14.29
C GLY A 49 -16.42 7.89 -15.32
N LEU A 50 -16.19 7.64 -16.60
CA LEU A 50 -16.89 8.37 -17.66
C LEU A 50 -18.28 7.81 -17.97
N ARG A 51 -18.55 6.57 -17.57
CA ARG A 51 -19.83 5.88 -17.76
C ARG A 51 -20.80 6.06 -16.60
N ASP A 52 -20.30 6.57 -15.48
CA ASP A 52 -21.14 6.86 -14.32
C ASP A 52 -21.97 8.11 -14.59
N THR A 53 -23.25 8.05 -14.25
CA THR A 53 -24.08 9.25 -14.22
C THR A 53 -23.82 10.02 -12.93
N ALA A 54 -23.73 11.34 -13.02
CA ALA A 54 -23.70 12.20 -11.85
C ALA A 54 -24.91 11.92 -10.95
N ARG A 55 -24.66 11.85 -9.64
CA ARG A 55 -25.67 11.65 -8.59
C ARG A 55 -26.18 12.97 -8.04
N TRP A 56 -25.38 14.03 -8.14
CA TRP A 56 -25.72 15.42 -7.81
C TRP A 56 -24.99 16.38 -8.74
N ASP A 57 -25.26 17.68 -8.60
CA ASP A 57 -24.68 18.72 -9.45
C ASP A 57 -23.15 18.67 -9.44
N GLU A 58 -22.55 18.50 -10.63
CA GLU A 58 -21.10 18.46 -10.81
C GLU A 58 -20.52 19.87 -10.63
N THR A 59 -19.52 20.00 -9.75
CA THR A 59 -18.75 21.24 -9.59
C THR A 59 -17.52 21.25 -10.51
N ALA A 60 -16.96 20.08 -10.80
CA ALA A 60 -15.83 19.91 -11.69
C ALA A 60 -15.90 18.55 -12.41
N ALA A 61 -15.30 18.45 -13.59
CA ALA A 61 -15.26 17.19 -14.34
C ALA A 61 -14.39 16.13 -13.65
N TRP A 62 -14.82 14.86 -13.69
CA TRP A 62 -14.01 13.73 -13.22
C TRP A 62 -12.89 13.37 -14.22
N PRO A 63 -11.66 13.07 -13.75
CA PRO A 63 -11.12 13.35 -12.41
C PRO A 63 -10.53 14.78 -12.33
N PHE A 64 -10.94 15.60 -11.37
CA PHE A 64 -10.43 16.97 -11.25
C PHE A 64 -8.91 17.02 -10.97
N ILE A 65 -8.44 16.12 -10.10
CA ILE A 65 -7.02 15.89 -9.80
C ILE A 65 -6.66 14.49 -10.30
N PRO A 66 -5.90 14.33 -11.40
CA PRO A 66 -5.50 13.02 -11.87
C PRO A 66 -4.60 12.32 -10.85
N LEU A 67 -4.70 11.00 -10.75
CA LEU A 67 -3.85 10.18 -9.90
C LEU A 67 -2.91 9.32 -10.76
N PRO A 68 -1.65 9.76 -11.00
CA PRO A 68 -0.67 8.99 -11.76
C PRO A 68 -0.39 7.63 -11.13
N ALA A 69 -0.42 6.57 -11.93
CA ALA A 69 -0.22 5.21 -11.43
C ALA A 69 1.17 5.02 -10.80
N LEU A 70 2.19 5.71 -11.34
CA LEU A 70 3.55 5.67 -10.81
C LEU A 70 3.66 6.09 -9.33
N LEU A 71 2.81 7.01 -8.86
CA LEU A 71 2.81 7.42 -7.46
C LEU A 71 2.30 6.30 -6.53
N VAL A 72 1.24 5.62 -6.96
CA VAL A 72 0.67 4.47 -6.23
C VAL A 72 1.64 3.28 -6.26
N ILE A 73 2.28 3.03 -7.40
CA ILE A 73 3.32 1.99 -7.54
C ILE A 73 4.53 2.30 -6.65
N ALA A 74 5.01 3.55 -6.63
CA ALA A 74 6.12 3.97 -5.78
C ALA A 74 5.79 3.81 -4.29
N ALA A 75 4.57 4.18 -3.87
CA ALA A 75 4.11 3.95 -2.51
C ALA A 75 4.06 2.44 -2.19
N GLY A 76 3.55 1.61 -3.10
CA GLY A 76 3.57 0.15 -2.98
C GLY A 76 4.98 -0.41 -2.84
N LEU A 77 5.94 0.05 -3.64
CA LEU A 77 7.33 -0.39 -3.56
C LEU A 77 8.00 0.05 -2.26
N ALA A 78 7.76 1.29 -1.80
CA ALA A 78 8.27 1.79 -0.54
C ALA A 78 7.72 0.99 0.65
N ALA A 79 6.42 0.68 0.66
CA ALA A 79 5.82 -0.14 1.70
C ALA A 79 6.42 -1.56 1.72
N ALA A 80 6.54 -2.23 0.56
CA ALA A 80 7.18 -3.54 0.48
C ALA A 80 8.62 -3.48 1.00
N THR A 81 9.38 -2.47 0.61
CA THR A 81 10.74 -2.23 1.12
C THR A 81 10.76 -2.10 2.65
N GLY A 82 9.85 -1.32 3.22
CA GLY A 82 9.71 -1.18 4.68
C GLY A 82 9.43 -2.50 5.38
N VAL A 83 8.58 -3.34 4.80
CA VAL A 83 8.29 -4.71 5.28
C VAL A 83 9.57 -5.56 5.25
N PHE A 84 10.26 -5.66 4.11
CA PHE A 84 11.47 -6.47 3.99
C PHE A 84 12.60 -6.02 4.92
N MET A 85 12.69 -4.72 5.22
CA MET A 85 13.65 -4.18 6.18
C MET A 85 13.32 -4.53 7.63
N ALA A 86 12.03 -4.62 7.98
CA ALA A 86 11.61 -4.80 9.37
C ALA A 86 11.37 -6.28 9.74
N VAL A 87 10.67 -7.04 8.90
CA VAL A 87 10.18 -8.42 9.19
C VAL A 87 11.25 -9.37 9.75
N PRO A 88 12.48 -9.42 9.22
CA PRO A 88 13.51 -10.32 9.75
C PRO A 88 13.83 -10.12 11.24
N PHE A 89 13.58 -8.92 11.76
CA PHE A 89 13.95 -8.50 13.12
C PHE A 89 12.77 -8.43 14.09
N PHE A 90 11.54 -8.73 13.63
CA PHE A 90 10.37 -8.79 14.51
C PHE A 90 10.51 -9.89 15.57
N ARG A 91 10.07 -9.60 16.79
CA ARG A 91 10.08 -10.51 17.94
C ARG A 91 8.63 -10.75 18.43
N HIS A 92 8.46 -11.66 19.40
CA HIS A 92 7.14 -12.08 19.89
C HIS A 92 6.35 -10.93 20.55
N ASP A 93 7.03 -10.00 21.20
CA ASP A 93 6.53 -8.76 21.79
C ASP A 93 6.05 -7.73 20.75
N THR A 94 6.43 -7.90 19.49
CA THR A 94 6.03 -7.02 18.36
C THR A 94 4.96 -7.64 17.46
N ALA A 95 4.22 -8.64 17.95
CA ALA A 95 3.22 -9.34 17.15
C ALA A 95 2.08 -8.43 16.65
N ASP A 96 1.64 -7.47 17.47
CA ASP A 96 0.57 -6.53 17.11
C ASP A 96 0.97 -5.63 15.94
N ASP A 97 2.21 -5.15 15.95
CA ASP A 97 2.79 -4.36 14.86
C ASP A 97 2.83 -5.15 13.54
N LEU A 98 3.18 -6.43 13.61
CA LEU A 98 3.22 -7.31 12.44
C LEU A 98 1.81 -7.54 11.87
N ALA A 99 0.82 -7.74 12.74
CA ALA A 99 -0.58 -7.88 12.34
C ALA A 99 -1.12 -6.59 11.71
N LEU A 100 -0.80 -5.43 12.30
CA LEU A 100 -1.16 -4.12 11.76
C LEU A 100 -0.53 -3.90 10.38
N MET A 101 0.77 -4.16 10.22
CA MET A 101 1.44 -4.05 8.92
C MET A 101 0.81 -4.98 7.88
N GLY A 102 0.45 -6.21 8.27
CA GLY A 102 -0.27 -7.15 7.40
C GLY A 102 -1.63 -6.62 6.95
N ALA A 103 -2.45 -6.14 7.89
CA ALA A 103 -3.76 -5.57 7.59
C ALA A 103 -3.65 -4.34 6.69
N VAL A 104 -2.72 -3.44 6.97
CA VAL A 104 -2.47 -2.22 6.18
C VAL A 104 -1.96 -2.56 4.77
N SER A 105 -1.05 -3.53 4.63
CA SER A 105 -0.60 -4.03 3.33
C SER A 105 -1.78 -4.52 2.46
N ILE A 106 -2.69 -5.30 3.04
CA ILE A 106 -3.84 -5.84 2.32
C ILE A 106 -4.85 -4.73 1.97
N ILE A 107 -5.21 -3.89 2.94
CA ILE A 107 -6.27 -2.88 2.76
C ILE A 107 -5.78 -1.74 1.87
N LEU A 108 -4.70 -1.06 2.26
CA LEU A 108 -4.26 0.15 1.55
C LEU A 108 -3.50 -0.17 0.27
N PHE A 109 -2.71 -1.23 0.24
CA PHE A 109 -1.86 -1.46 -0.95
C PHE A 109 -2.37 -2.61 -1.83
N GLY A 110 -3.17 -3.52 -1.30
CA GLY A 110 -3.93 -4.50 -2.09
C GLY A 110 -5.22 -3.89 -2.62
N PHE A 111 -6.23 -3.75 -1.75
CA PHE A 111 -7.58 -3.34 -2.16
C PHE A 111 -7.64 -1.93 -2.75
N MET A 112 -7.02 -0.92 -2.12
CA MET A 112 -7.10 0.45 -2.69
C MET A 112 -6.37 0.59 -4.02
N SER A 113 -5.25 -0.11 -4.22
CA SER A 113 -4.57 -0.11 -5.52
C SER A 113 -5.45 -0.71 -6.63
N LEU A 114 -6.18 -1.79 -6.33
CA LEU A 114 -7.14 -2.38 -7.27
C LEU A 114 -8.36 -1.48 -7.48
N PHE A 115 -8.83 -0.80 -6.43
CA PHE A 115 -9.88 0.22 -6.55
C PHE A 115 -9.43 1.35 -7.48
N PHE A 116 -8.22 1.89 -7.30
CA PHE A 116 -7.66 2.92 -8.19
C PHE A 116 -7.52 2.42 -9.62
N ALA A 117 -7.11 1.16 -9.81
CA ALA A 117 -7.02 0.55 -11.13
C ALA A 117 -8.38 0.50 -11.85
N GLY A 118 -9.48 0.34 -11.10
CA GLY A 118 -10.83 0.34 -11.65
C GLY A 118 -11.38 1.74 -11.97
N VAL A 119 -11.06 2.76 -11.17
CA VAL A 119 -11.61 4.12 -11.34
C VAL A 119 -10.74 5.06 -12.18
N TYR A 120 -9.43 4.78 -12.28
CA TYR A 120 -8.44 5.54 -13.06
C TYR A 120 -7.90 4.67 -14.20
N THR A 121 -8.69 4.43 -15.24
CA THR A 121 -8.46 3.40 -16.28
C THR A 121 -7.36 3.69 -17.30
N SER A 122 -6.65 4.82 -17.18
CA SER A 122 -5.64 5.23 -18.16
C SER A 122 -4.57 4.16 -18.39
N THR A 123 -4.41 3.73 -19.65
CA THR A 123 -3.50 2.63 -20.02
C THR A 123 -2.07 3.08 -20.28
N SER A 124 -1.78 4.39 -20.21
CA SER A 124 -0.42 4.92 -20.34
C SER A 124 0.34 4.96 -19.00
N GLY A 125 -0.37 4.82 -17.87
CA GLY A 125 0.20 4.92 -16.50
C GLY A 125 0.63 6.34 -16.09
N ILE A 126 0.75 7.26 -17.05
CA ILE A 126 0.99 8.69 -16.89
C ILE A 126 -0.14 9.40 -17.63
N PRO A 127 -1.21 9.79 -16.94
CA PRO A 127 -2.28 10.55 -17.56
C PRO A 127 -1.74 11.95 -17.85
N THR A 128 -1.54 12.26 -19.12
CA THR A 128 -1.10 13.59 -19.60
C THR A 128 -2.26 14.55 -19.82
N ASP A 129 -3.48 14.03 -19.89
CA ASP A 129 -4.73 14.76 -20.09
C ASP A 129 -5.95 13.96 -19.59
N PHE A 130 -7.13 14.59 -19.57
CA PHE A 130 -8.41 13.95 -19.23
C PHE A 130 -8.80 12.85 -20.23
N ASP A 131 -8.40 13.01 -21.49
CA ASP A 131 -8.75 12.10 -22.58
C ASP A 131 -8.07 10.74 -22.42
N SER A 132 -6.90 10.69 -21.79
CA SER A 132 -6.20 9.44 -21.46
C SER A 132 -6.96 8.52 -20.49
N TYR A 133 -8.01 9.00 -19.84
CA TYR A 133 -8.92 8.19 -19.01
C TYR A 133 -10.16 7.69 -19.77
N LEU A 134 -10.33 8.06 -21.04
CA LEU A 134 -11.43 7.59 -21.92
C LEU A 134 -11.25 6.15 -22.40
N GLU A 135 -10.08 5.56 -22.18
CA GLU A 135 -9.76 4.22 -22.64
C GLU A 135 -10.47 3.15 -21.80
N GLU A 136 -11.08 2.17 -22.48
CA GLU A 136 -11.59 0.96 -21.85
C GLU A 136 -10.41 0.12 -21.35
N GLY A 137 -10.24 -0.03 -20.04
CA GLY A 137 -9.14 -0.79 -19.49
C GLY A 137 -9.05 -0.79 -17.97
N VAL A 138 -8.03 -1.49 -17.46
CA VAL A 138 -7.63 -1.48 -16.06
C VAL A 138 -6.40 -0.59 -15.93
N GLY A 139 -6.48 0.43 -15.09
CA GLY A 139 -5.38 1.34 -14.82
C GLY A 139 -4.18 0.61 -14.20
N TRP A 140 -2.97 1.09 -14.47
CA TRP A 140 -1.71 0.45 -14.04
C TRP A 140 -1.50 0.39 -12.52
N HIS A 141 -2.38 1.02 -11.72
CA HIS A 141 -2.32 1.02 -10.26
C HIS A 141 -2.33 -0.39 -9.65
N TRP A 142 -2.87 -1.40 -10.36
CA TRP A 142 -2.87 -2.80 -9.91
C TRP A 142 -1.46 -3.36 -9.65
N ILE A 143 -0.42 -2.81 -10.30
CA ILE A 143 0.97 -3.22 -10.09
C ILE A 143 1.39 -3.05 -8.63
N ALA A 144 0.90 -2.01 -7.95
CA ALA A 144 1.17 -1.82 -6.53
C ALA A 144 0.66 -3.00 -5.68
N ALA A 145 -0.50 -3.56 -6.02
CA ALA A 145 -1.03 -4.76 -5.36
C ALA A 145 -0.15 -5.99 -5.65
N ALA A 146 0.31 -6.16 -6.90
CA ALA A 146 1.20 -7.26 -7.27
C ALA A 146 2.53 -7.21 -6.49
N ILE A 147 3.12 -6.03 -6.32
CA ILE A 147 4.35 -5.81 -5.54
C ILE A 147 4.16 -6.19 -4.06
N GLN A 148 2.94 -6.07 -3.53
CA GLN A 148 2.65 -6.38 -2.13
C GLN A 148 2.44 -7.85 -1.83
N ILE A 149 2.18 -8.69 -2.83
CA ILE A 149 1.98 -10.14 -2.64
C ILE A 149 3.18 -10.76 -1.88
N PRO A 150 4.45 -10.57 -2.30
CA PRO A 150 5.61 -11.05 -1.55
C PRO A 150 5.68 -10.49 -0.11
N ALA A 151 5.36 -9.21 0.09
CA ALA A 151 5.42 -8.55 1.39
C ALA A 151 4.40 -9.16 2.37
N VAL A 152 3.17 -9.39 1.92
CA VAL A 152 2.11 -10.05 2.70
C VAL A 152 2.48 -11.49 3.04
N ILE A 153 3.04 -12.24 2.09
CA ILE A 153 3.51 -13.62 2.35
C ILE A 153 4.56 -13.63 3.45
N VAL A 154 5.55 -12.72 3.38
CA VAL A 154 6.63 -12.62 4.37
C VAL A 154 6.10 -12.23 5.76
N LEU A 155 5.14 -11.31 5.84
CA LEU A 155 4.45 -10.97 7.09
C LEU A 155 3.71 -12.19 7.67
N ALA A 156 2.93 -12.89 6.84
CA ALA A 156 2.16 -14.06 7.27
C ALA A 156 3.06 -15.19 7.78
N VAL A 157 4.12 -15.52 7.03
CA VAL A 157 5.10 -16.55 7.41
C VAL A 157 5.77 -16.19 8.75
N ARG A 158 6.18 -14.92 8.92
CA ARG A 158 6.80 -14.49 10.19
C ARG A 158 5.80 -14.53 11.35
N GLY A 159 4.56 -14.09 11.14
CA GLY A 159 3.51 -14.16 12.16
C GLY A 159 3.25 -15.60 12.62
N ILE A 160 3.13 -16.55 11.69
CA ILE A 160 2.96 -17.98 11.98
C ILE A 160 4.17 -18.53 12.76
N SER A 161 5.39 -18.15 12.36
CA SER A 161 6.63 -18.57 13.03
C SER A 161 6.68 -18.09 14.48
N LEU A 162 6.36 -16.83 14.73
CA LEU A 162 6.35 -16.24 16.08
C LEU A 162 5.26 -16.87 16.95
N TYR A 163 4.06 -17.07 16.41
CA TYR A 163 2.96 -17.73 17.13
C TYR A 163 3.33 -19.16 17.56
N ARG A 164 3.96 -19.93 16.65
CA ARG A 164 4.43 -21.29 16.96
C ARG A 164 5.50 -21.29 18.04
N ALA A 165 6.44 -20.34 18.00
CA ALA A 165 7.48 -20.22 19.02
C ALA A 165 6.89 -19.89 20.40
N TYR A 166 5.94 -18.96 20.46
CA TYR A 166 5.23 -18.62 21.69
C TYR A 166 4.50 -19.83 22.30
N LYS A 167 3.75 -20.58 21.48
CA LYS A 167 3.02 -21.77 21.95
C LYS A 167 3.95 -22.82 22.56
N ARG A 168 5.14 -23.04 21.98
CA ARG A 168 6.16 -23.99 22.50
C ARG A 168 6.81 -23.53 23.80
N SER A 169 6.84 -22.23 24.09
CA SER A 169 7.41 -21.71 25.34
C SER A 169 6.46 -21.83 26.54
N LYS A 170 5.18 -22.07 26.29
CA LYS A 170 4.10 -22.11 27.30
C LYS A 170 3.55 -23.50 27.59
N GLY A 171 3.91 -24.52 26.82
CA GLY A 171 3.47 -25.91 26.99
C GLY A 171 4.66 -26.80 27.24
#